data_AF-A0A1S8TGP4-F1
#
_entry.id   AF-A0A1S8TGP4-F1
#
_cell.length_a   1.000
_cell.length_b   1.000
_cell.length_c   1.000
_cell.angle_alpha   90.00
_cell.angle_beta   90.00
_cell.angle_gamma   90.00
#
_symmetry.space_group_name_H-M   'P 1'
#
loop_
_entity.id
_entity.type
_entity.pdbx_description
1 polymer ?
#
loop_
_entity_poly.entity_id
_entity_poly.type
_entity_poly.pdbx_seq_one_letter_code
_entity_poly.pdbx_strand_id
1 'polypeptide(L)'
;MTIKYVETTDERGWLKVKYNDGSTYPPLPQFLHVEFIKMENEREYFKILEGKPVGKEASVKIKGNGGSYLKEGEIKLTSGQIHYIISTSELWYRDDNDIWVGPINAITDSNNPVPIGIHDLEIPDEVHPLGERYLAESNYACNWFRISHSGDRYFHPGMISAGCVTVKDVSRWTDIYNYLIRRRKNDMQSVGTIQIFASASDRTI
;
A
#
# COMPACT_ATOMS: atom_id res chain seq x y z
N MET A 1 -3.79 25.34 8.42
CA MET A 1 -3.62 24.10 7.63
C MET A 1 -4.07 22.95 8.50
N THR A 2 -5.09 22.20 8.06
CA THR A 2 -5.62 21.06 8.84
C THR A 2 -5.28 19.78 8.09
N ILE A 3 -4.29 19.04 8.60
CA ILE A 3 -3.91 17.74 8.04
C ILE A 3 -4.92 16.69 8.49
N LYS A 4 -5.42 15.93 7.53
CA LYS A 4 -6.31 14.79 7.75
C LYS A 4 -5.81 13.57 6.99
N TYR A 5 -6.45 12.45 7.29
CA TYR A 5 -6.12 11.15 6.74
C TYR A 5 -7.37 10.51 6.17
N VAL A 6 -7.23 9.87 5.01
CA VAL A 6 -8.29 9.03 4.45
C VAL A 6 -8.64 7.92 5.46
N GLU A 7 -9.90 7.83 5.85
CA GLU A 7 -10.40 6.77 6.72
C GLU A 7 -10.53 5.45 5.96
N THR A 8 -10.78 4.35 6.67
CA THR A 8 -11.21 3.09 6.06
C THR A 8 -12.58 3.29 5.40
N THR A 9 -12.69 2.88 4.12
CA THR A 9 -13.75 3.37 3.23
C THR A 9 -14.69 2.30 2.71
N ASP A 10 -14.19 1.34 1.92
CA ASP A 10 -15.00 0.39 1.15
C ASP A 10 -14.72 -1.08 1.51
N GLU A 11 -14.19 -1.33 2.72
CA GLU A 11 -13.68 -2.62 3.21
C GLU A 11 -12.48 -3.18 2.41
N ARG A 12 -12.15 -2.58 1.27
CA ARG A 12 -11.02 -2.93 0.39
C ARG A 12 -9.88 -1.92 0.44
N GLY A 13 -10.02 -0.86 1.25
CA GLY A 13 -8.97 0.12 1.53
C GLY A 13 -8.94 1.32 0.60
N TRP A 14 -9.99 1.58 -0.20
CA TRP A 14 -10.01 2.62 -1.23
C TRP A 14 -11.14 3.64 -1.08
N LEU A 15 -10.82 4.92 -1.02
CA LEU A 15 -11.80 6.01 -1.03
C LEU A 15 -12.03 6.49 -2.46
N LYS A 16 -13.26 6.36 -2.96
CA LYS A 16 -13.66 7.02 -4.20
C LYS A 16 -13.84 8.52 -3.93
N VAL A 17 -13.06 9.33 -4.65
CA VAL A 17 -13.11 10.79 -4.58
C VAL A 17 -13.48 11.36 -5.94
N LYS A 18 -13.86 12.64 -5.99
CA LYS A 18 -14.02 13.40 -7.23
C LYS A 18 -12.89 14.42 -7.32
N TYR A 19 -12.03 14.26 -8.31
CA TYR A 19 -10.96 15.22 -8.63
C TYR A 19 -11.53 16.48 -9.29
N ASN A 20 -10.79 17.59 -9.25
CA ASN A 20 -11.20 18.85 -9.89
C ASN A 20 -11.37 18.73 -11.41
N ASP A 21 -10.66 17.80 -12.05
CA ASP A 21 -10.81 17.48 -13.48
C ASP A 21 -12.09 16.67 -13.80
N GLY A 22 -12.89 16.33 -12.77
CA GLY A 22 -14.10 15.54 -12.88
C GLY A 22 -13.88 14.03 -12.83
N SER A 23 -12.64 13.55 -12.88
CA SER A 23 -12.32 12.13 -12.75
C SER A 23 -12.60 11.61 -11.34
N THR A 24 -12.69 10.28 -11.22
CA THR A 24 -12.83 9.57 -9.94
C THR A 24 -11.73 8.55 -9.71
N TYR A 25 -10.70 8.54 -10.56
CA TYR A 25 -9.64 7.54 -10.57
C TYR A 25 -8.24 8.20 -10.58
N PRO A 26 -7.26 7.64 -9.85
CA PRO A 26 -7.40 6.48 -8.95
C PRO A 26 -8.20 6.84 -7.68
N PRO A 27 -8.93 5.91 -7.06
CA PRO A 27 -9.39 6.12 -5.69
C PRO A 27 -8.18 6.26 -4.76
N LEU A 28 -8.37 6.86 -3.59
CA LEU A 28 -7.28 7.11 -2.64
C LEU A 28 -7.15 5.95 -1.66
N PRO A 29 -5.94 5.43 -1.39
CA PRO A 29 -5.77 4.39 -0.40
C PRO A 29 -6.02 4.93 1.02
N GLN A 30 -6.41 4.05 1.93
CA GLN A 30 -6.61 4.42 3.33
C GLN A 30 -5.33 4.99 3.96
N PHE A 31 -5.52 5.89 4.93
CA PHE A 31 -4.47 6.60 5.65
C PHE A 31 -3.61 7.55 4.79
N LEU A 32 -3.99 7.79 3.53
CA LEU A 32 -3.33 8.80 2.70
C LEU A 32 -3.47 10.20 3.31
N HIS A 33 -2.38 10.95 3.29
CA HIS A 33 -2.34 12.34 3.72
C HIS A 33 -3.09 13.29 2.81
N VAL A 34 -3.92 14.13 3.44
CA VAL A 34 -4.59 15.23 2.77
C VAL A 34 -4.58 16.49 3.63
N GLU A 35 -4.56 17.65 2.97
CA GLU A 35 -4.84 18.94 3.58
C GLU A 35 -6.34 19.24 3.38
N PHE A 36 -7.09 19.32 4.47
CA PHE A 36 -8.48 19.76 4.42
C PHE A 36 -8.54 21.25 4.07
N ILE A 37 -9.38 21.58 3.08
CA ILE A 37 -9.56 22.95 2.59
C ILE A 37 -10.85 23.53 3.15
N LYS A 38 -12.00 22.89 2.86
CA LYS A 38 -13.32 23.39 3.24
C LYS A 38 -14.39 22.33 3.15
N MET A 39 -15.55 22.63 3.74
CA MET A 39 -16.80 21.89 3.54
C MET A 39 -17.82 22.78 2.82
N GLU A 40 -18.41 22.29 1.74
CA GLU A 40 -19.37 23.03 0.93
C GLU A 40 -20.27 22.05 0.15
N ASN A 41 -21.57 22.31 0.07
CA ASN A 41 -22.54 21.49 -0.68
C ASN A 41 -22.44 19.99 -0.35
N GLU A 42 -22.41 19.65 0.94
CA GLU A 42 -22.31 18.27 1.46
C GLU A 42 -21.03 17.51 1.03
N ARG A 43 -19.96 18.25 0.69
CA ARG A 43 -18.66 17.68 0.34
C ARG A 43 -17.55 18.28 1.17
N GLU A 44 -16.57 17.44 1.47
CA GLU A 44 -15.27 17.85 2.00
C GLU A 44 -14.30 17.99 0.83
N TYR A 45 -13.67 19.17 0.72
CA TYR A 45 -12.65 19.49 -0.28
C TYR A 45 -11.28 19.46 0.38
N PHE A 46 -10.30 18.89 -0.32
CA PHE A 46 -8.96 18.70 0.21
C PHE A 46 -7.93 18.59 -0.90
N LYS A 47 -6.66 18.86 -0.55
CA LYS A 47 -5.49 18.64 -1.40
C LYS A 47 -4.76 17.38 -0.96
N ILE A 48 -4.35 16.55 -1.91
CA ILE A 48 -3.61 15.32 -1.64
C ILE A 48 -2.13 15.66 -1.45
N LEU A 49 -1.51 15.11 -0.40
CA LEU A 49 -0.14 15.48 0.01
C LEU A 49 0.90 14.38 -0.19
N GLU A 50 0.49 13.15 -0.54
CA GLU A 50 1.40 12.03 -0.75
C GLU A 50 0.85 11.03 -1.78
N GLY A 51 1.69 10.11 -2.25
CA GLY A 51 1.37 9.09 -3.24
C GLY A 51 1.26 9.63 -4.67
N LYS A 52 0.87 8.75 -5.61
CA LYS A 52 0.76 9.06 -7.05
C LYS A 52 -0.07 10.31 -7.38
N PRO A 53 -1.19 10.63 -6.70
CA PRO A 53 -1.97 11.84 -6.99
C PRO A 53 -1.56 13.07 -6.17
N VAL A 54 -0.34 13.13 -5.62
CA VAL A 54 0.17 14.27 -4.85
C VAL A 54 -0.04 15.61 -5.58
N GLY A 55 -0.43 16.63 -4.82
CA GLY A 55 -0.67 17.98 -5.32
C GLY A 55 -2.05 18.19 -5.95
N LYS A 56 -2.78 17.12 -6.30
CA LYS A 56 -4.15 17.23 -6.83
C LYS A 56 -5.13 17.62 -5.74
N GLU A 57 -6.15 18.38 -6.13
CA GLU A 57 -7.33 18.65 -5.32
C GLU A 57 -8.46 17.67 -5.66
N ALA A 58 -9.16 17.25 -4.62
CA ALA A 58 -10.29 16.35 -4.72
C ALA A 58 -11.35 16.68 -3.67
N SER A 59 -12.49 16.03 -3.81
CA SER A 59 -13.58 16.13 -2.84
C SER A 59 -14.27 14.78 -2.63
N VAL A 60 -14.83 14.59 -1.45
CA VAL A 60 -15.64 13.42 -1.09
C VAL A 60 -16.98 13.88 -0.53
N LYS A 61 -18.07 13.14 -0.79
CA LYS A 61 -19.35 13.40 -0.11
C LYS A 61 -19.21 13.06 1.36
N ILE A 62 -19.84 13.84 2.24
CA ILE A 62 -20.02 13.44 3.63
C ILE A 62 -20.78 12.10 3.69
N LYS A 63 -20.53 11.31 4.74
CA LYS A 63 -21.24 10.05 4.97
C LYS A 63 -22.73 10.33 5.18
N GLY A 64 -23.58 9.35 4.89
CA GLY A 64 -25.03 9.47 5.08
C GLY A 64 -25.47 9.73 6.53
N ASN A 65 -24.60 9.44 7.51
CA ASN A 65 -24.80 9.74 8.92
C ASN A 65 -24.20 11.10 9.36
N GLY A 66 -23.77 11.94 8.41
CA GLY A 66 -23.09 13.21 8.68
C GLY A 66 -21.60 13.09 9.03
N GLY A 67 -21.05 11.88 9.07
CA GLY A 67 -19.63 11.64 9.36
C GLY A 67 -18.70 12.05 8.21
N SER A 68 -17.44 12.30 8.56
CA SER A 68 -16.35 12.55 7.60
C SER A 68 -15.71 11.25 7.14
N TYR A 69 -15.13 11.23 5.93
CA TYR A 69 -14.18 10.19 5.49
C TYR A 69 -12.72 10.60 5.73
N LEU A 70 -12.51 11.77 6.34
CA LEU A 70 -11.22 12.37 6.64
C LEU A 70 -11.08 12.52 8.16
N LYS A 71 -10.21 11.71 8.76
CA LYS A 71 -9.99 11.72 10.20
C LYS A 71 -8.75 12.52 10.59
N GLU A 72 -8.80 13.07 11.80
CA GLU A 72 -7.65 13.67 12.48
C GLU A 72 -6.81 12.60 13.21
N GLY A 73 -5.62 12.98 13.67
CA GLY A 73 -4.73 12.12 14.45
C GLY A 73 -3.57 11.54 13.64
N GLU A 74 -2.54 11.04 14.30
CA GLU A 74 -1.36 10.45 13.66
C GLU A 74 -1.58 8.95 13.46
N ILE A 75 -1.61 8.52 12.20
CA ILE A 75 -1.71 7.08 11.86
C ILE A 75 -0.35 6.56 11.37
N LYS A 76 0.68 7.41 11.39
CA LYS A 76 1.99 7.08 10.85
C LYS A 76 2.85 6.34 11.85
N LEU A 77 3.08 5.09 11.54
CA LEU A 77 4.21 4.35 12.05
C LEU A 77 5.43 4.58 11.13
N THR A 78 6.62 4.31 11.67
CA THR A 78 7.89 4.40 10.93
C THR A 78 7.92 3.46 9.73
N SER A 79 8.83 3.70 8.79
CA SER A 79 9.03 2.94 7.55
C SER A 79 8.83 1.43 7.72
N GLY A 80 8.01 0.83 6.84
CA GLY A 80 7.86 -0.62 6.75
C GLY A 80 9.15 -1.31 6.30
N GLN A 81 9.34 -2.55 6.72
CA GLN A 81 10.48 -3.39 6.40
C GLN A 81 10.00 -4.78 5.97
N ILE A 82 10.35 -5.18 4.75
CA ILE A 82 10.11 -6.50 4.18
C ILE A 82 11.46 -7.10 3.78
N HIS A 83 11.71 -8.37 4.12
CA HIS A 83 12.84 -9.14 3.60
C HIS A 83 12.30 -10.26 2.71
N TYR A 84 12.87 -10.45 1.52
CA TYR A 84 12.54 -11.56 0.63
C TYR A 84 13.82 -12.26 0.15
N ILE A 85 13.84 -13.59 0.24
CA ILE A 85 14.98 -14.42 -0.16
C ILE A 85 14.58 -15.26 -1.36
N ILE A 86 15.25 -15.03 -2.49
CA ILE A 86 14.93 -15.69 -3.76
C ILE A 86 15.16 -17.20 -3.67
N SER A 87 16.31 -17.66 -3.15
CA SER A 87 16.67 -19.08 -3.16
C SER A 87 15.73 -19.97 -2.34
N THR A 88 15.13 -19.43 -1.28
CA THR A 88 14.23 -20.18 -0.39
C THR A 88 12.75 -19.86 -0.62
N SER A 89 12.44 -18.82 -1.41
CA SER A 89 11.07 -18.35 -1.61
C SER A 89 10.39 -17.93 -0.28
N GLU A 90 11.19 -17.37 0.63
CA GLU A 90 10.72 -16.99 1.97
C GLU A 90 10.72 -15.47 2.13
N LEU A 91 9.66 -14.98 2.75
CA LEU A 91 9.44 -13.57 3.04
C LEU A 91 9.20 -13.35 4.53
N TRP A 92 9.68 -12.22 5.04
CA TRP A 92 9.41 -11.73 6.38
C TRP A 92 9.01 -10.26 6.33
N TYR A 93 8.15 -9.86 7.27
CA TYR A 93 7.83 -8.47 7.55
C TYR A 93 7.98 -8.22 9.05
N ARG A 94 8.16 -6.97 9.49
CA ARG A 94 8.08 -6.67 10.94
C ARG A 94 6.61 -6.61 11.38
N ASP A 95 6.32 -6.77 12.66
CA ASP A 95 5.04 -6.38 13.24
C ASP A 95 5.11 -4.97 13.87
N ASP A 96 4.07 -4.59 14.62
CA ASP A 96 4.03 -3.30 15.33
C ASP A 96 4.95 -3.25 16.57
N ASN A 97 5.50 -4.39 17.01
CA ASN A 97 6.49 -4.49 18.07
C ASN A 97 7.93 -4.64 17.53
N ASP A 98 8.13 -4.41 16.23
CA ASP A 98 9.40 -4.58 15.54
C ASP A 98 9.94 -6.03 15.58
N ILE A 99 9.05 -7.02 15.58
CA ILE A 99 9.41 -8.44 15.54
C ILE A 99 9.26 -8.97 14.11
N TRP A 100 10.24 -9.74 13.62
CA TRP A 100 10.13 -10.42 12.32
C TRP A 100 9.07 -11.52 12.35
N VAL A 101 8.09 -11.41 11.44
CA VAL A 101 7.03 -12.38 11.20
C VAL A 101 7.29 -13.11 9.89
N GLY A 102 7.39 -14.44 9.95
CA GLY A 102 7.63 -15.33 8.82
C GLY A 102 8.28 -16.65 9.25
N PRO A 103 8.74 -17.49 8.31
CA PRO A 103 8.70 -17.27 6.87
C PRO A 103 7.28 -17.33 6.30
N ILE A 104 7.05 -16.57 5.24
CA ILE A 104 5.85 -16.58 4.40
C ILE A 104 6.28 -17.00 3.00
N ASN A 105 5.50 -17.86 2.35
CA ASN A 105 5.80 -18.30 0.99
C ASN A 105 5.59 -17.16 0.00
N ALA A 106 6.65 -16.77 -0.70
CA ALA A 106 6.61 -15.77 -1.77
C ALA A 106 7.52 -16.17 -2.93
N ILE A 107 7.12 -15.83 -4.14
CA ILE A 107 7.85 -16.21 -5.36
C ILE A 107 8.19 -15.00 -6.23
N THR A 108 9.23 -15.18 -7.04
CA THR A 108 9.54 -14.34 -8.20
C THR A 108 9.82 -15.25 -9.39
N ASP A 109 9.77 -14.72 -10.61
CA ASP A 109 10.10 -15.50 -11.81
C ASP A 109 11.61 -15.80 -11.83
N SER A 110 12.02 -17.05 -11.91
CA SER A 110 13.44 -17.42 -11.93
C SER A 110 14.16 -16.99 -13.21
N ASN A 111 13.43 -16.79 -14.32
CA ASN A 111 13.99 -16.30 -15.59
C ASN A 111 14.01 -14.78 -15.66
N ASN A 112 13.30 -14.10 -14.76
CA ASN A 112 13.15 -12.66 -14.73
C ASN A 112 13.00 -12.15 -13.29
N PRO A 113 13.95 -12.46 -12.38
CA PRO A 113 13.76 -12.25 -10.95
C PRO A 113 13.66 -10.77 -10.62
N VAL A 114 12.96 -10.47 -9.53
CA VAL A 114 13.04 -9.15 -8.91
C VAL A 114 14.51 -8.80 -8.60
N PRO A 115 14.97 -7.57 -8.89
CA PRO A 115 16.37 -7.21 -8.67
C PRO A 115 16.80 -7.35 -7.19
N ILE A 116 17.98 -7.92 -6.95
CA ILE A 116 18.60 -7.97 -5.62
C ILE A 116 18.93 -6.55 -5.13
N GLY A 117 18.79 -6.30 -3.83
CA GLY A 117 19.07 -5.01 -3.21
C GLY A 117 17.93 -4.48 -2.35
N ILE A 118 18.08 -3.25 -1.87
CA ILE A 118 17.06 -2.54 -1.10
C ILE A 118 16.26 -1.66 -2.06
N HIS A 119 14.95 -1.80 -2.02
CA HIS A 119 14.01 -1.10 -2.89
C HIS A 119 12.92 -0.43 -2.06
N ASP A 120 12.43 0.71 -2.53
CA ASP A 120 11.29 1.37 -1.93
C ASP A 120 9.99 0.64 -2.28
N LEU A 121 9.06 0.58 -1.32
CA LEU A 121 7.68 0.14 -1.51
C LEU A 121 6.77 1.36 -1.53
N GLU A 122 6.21 1.66 -2.70
CA GLU A 122 5.31 2.79 -2.88
C GLU A 122 3.98 2.60 -2.15
N ILE A 123 3.35 3.71 -1.76
CA ILE A 123 1.93 3.75 -1.40
C ILE A 123 1.11 3.17 -2.57
N PRO A 124 0.12 2.30 -2.32
CA PRO A 124 -0.69 1.71 -3.39
C PRO A 124 -1.21 2.77 -4.35
N ASP A 125 -0.91 2.58 -5.63
CA ASP A 125 -1.05 3.63 -6.61
C ASP A 125 -2.36 3.56 -7.41
N GLU A 126 -2.98 2.37 -7.40
CA GLU A 126 -4.28 2.10 -8.00
C GLU A 126 -4.87 0.75 -7.54
N VAL A 127 -6.14 0.52 -7.89
CA VAL A 127 -6.82 -0.77 -7.69
C VAL A 127 -6.36 -1.74 -8.78
N HIS A 128 -5.70 -2.84 -8.40
CA HIS A 128 -5.21 -3.87 -9.32
C HIS A 128 -6.24 -5.01 -9.48
N PRO A 129 -6.98 -5.10 -10.61
CA PRO A 129 -8.09 -6.04 -10.76
C PRO A 129 -7.69 -7.52 -10.72
N LEU A 130 -6.43 -7.82 -11.02
CA LEU A 130 -5.92 -9.20 -10.94
C LEU A 130 -6.00 -9.77 -9.52
N GLY A 131 -6.03 -8.90 -8.49
CA GLY A 131 -6.23 -9.28 -7.10
C GLY A 131 -7.65 -9.78 -6.77
N GLU A 132 -8.65 -9.53 -7.62
CA GLU A 132 -10.06 -9.87 -7.32
C GLU A 132 -10.28 -11.36 -7.08
N ARG A 133 -9.49 -12.21 -7.75
CA ARG A 133 -9.53 -13.68 -7.59
C ARG A 133 -9.15 -14.16 -6.18
N TYR A 134 -8.58 -13.28 -5.37
CA TYR A 134 -8.06 -13.58 -4.03
C TYR A 134 -8.88 -12.91 -2.91
N LEU A 135 -10.00 -12.26 -3.24
CA LEU A 135 -10.83 -11.53 -2.25
C LEU A 135 -11.47 -12.44 -1.19
N ALA A 136 -11.61 -13.75 -1.48
CA ALA A 136 -12.09 -14.71 -0.48
C ALA A 136 -11.08 -14.95 0.66
N GLU A 137 -9.80 -14.66 0.43
CA GLU A 137 -8.70 -14.87 1.40
C GLU A 137 -8.18 -13.55 1.97
N SER A 138 -8.24 -12.46 1.19
CA SER A 138 -7.89 -11.12 1.66
C SER A 138 -8.72 -10.03 0.97
N ASN A 139 -9.44 -9.24 1.77
CA ASN A 139 -10.20 -8.07 1.30
C ASN A 139 -9.31 -7.02 0.62
N TYR A 140 -8.00 -7.05 0.89
CA TYR A 140 -7.03 -6.08 0.38
C TYR A 140 -6.22 -6.60 -0.81
N ALA A 141 -6.60 -7.72 -1.42
CA ALA A 141 -5.82 -8.36 -2.49
C ALA A 141 -5.59 -7.49 -3.73
N CYS A 142 -6.42 -6.47 -3.97
CA CYS A 142 -6.26 -5.50 -5.06
C CYS A 142 -5.34 -4.31 -4.72
N ASN A 143 -4.80 -4.25 -3.51
CA ASN A 143 -3.83 -3.22 -3.09
C ASN A 143 -2.43 -3.77 -3.32
N TRP A 144 -1.73 -3.29 -4.34
CA TRP A 144 -0.36 -3.71 -4.65
C TRP A 144 0.60 -2.56 -4.38
N PHE A 145 1.81 -2.88 -3.92
CA PHE A 145 2.85 -1.88 -3.64
C PHE A 145 3.89 -1.95 -4.75
N ARG A 146 4.09 -0.87 -5.52
CA ARG A 146 5.13 -0.87 -6.55
C ARG A 146 6.51 -0.91 -5.90
N ILE A 147 7.42 -1.66 -6.50
CA ILE A 147 8.83 -1.78 -6.12
C ILE A 147 9.63 -0.79 -6.96
N SER A 148 10.31 0.17 -6.31
CA SER A 148 11.31 1.07 -6.91
C SER A 148 10.85 2.17 -7.88
N HIS A 149 9.80 2.94 -7.56
CA HIS A 149 9.42 4.23 -8.19
C HIS A 149 9.27 4.24 -9.72
N SER A 150 9.35 3.06 -10.35
CA SER A 150 9.46 2.88 -11.80
C SER A 150 9.28 1.40 -12.16
N GLY A 151 9.02 1.13 -13.44
CA GLY A 151 8.89 -0.23 -13.95
C GLY A 151 7.56 -0.90 -13.58
N ASP A 152 7.54 -2.22 -13.74
CA ASP A 152 6.35 -3.08 -13.63
C ASP A 152 6.42 -4.05 -12.44
N ARG A 153 7.36 -3.83 -11.52
CA ARG A 153 7.57 -4.70 -10.36
C ARG A 153 6.68 -4.30 -9.21
N TYR A 154 5.93 -5.25 -8.69
CA TYR A 154 5.04 -5.05 -7.56
C TYR A 154 5.29 -6.09 -6.47
N PHE A 155 5.00 -5.70 -5.24
CA PHE A 155 4.79 -6.58 -4.11
C PHE A 155 3.27 -6.77 -3.94
N HIS A 156 2.80 -8.00 -4.16
CA HIS A 156 1.38 -8.31 -4.24
C HIS A 156 1.08 -9.77 -3.86
N PRO A 157 -0.19 -10.14 -3.58
CA PRO A 157 -0.54 -11.54 -3.38
C PRO A 157 -0.81 -12.24 -4.72
N GLY A 158 -0.58 -13.54 -4.76
CA GLY A 158 -1.04 -14.38 -5.86
C GLY A 158 -0.29 -15.69 -6.04
N MET A 159 -0.51 -16.34 -7.18
CA MET A 159 0.01 -17.69 -7.45
C MET A 159 1.10 -17.74 -8.53
N ILE A 160 1.23 -16.69 -9.33
CA ILE A 160 2.13 -16.60 -10.48
C ILE A 160 2.83 -15.25 -10.44
N SER A 161 4.12 -15.23 -10.74
CA SER A 161 4.94 -14.02 -10.87
C SER A 161 5.56 -13.96 -12.28
N ALA A 162 5.61 -12.75 -12.84
CA ALA A 162 6.39 -12.42 -14.04
C ALA A 162 7.63 -11.54 -13.71
N GLY A 163 8.12 -11.67 -12.46
CA GLY A 163 9.25 -10.91 -11.91
C GLY A 163 8.92 -9.99 -10.74
N CYS A 164 7.66 -9.97 -10.30
CA CYS A 164 7.20 -9.36 -9.05
C CYS A 164 7.66 -10.18 -7.82
N VAL A 165 7.45 -9.62 -6.62
CA VAL A 165 7.43 -10.40 -5.38
C VAL A 165 5.98 -10.76 -5.09
N THR A 166 5.64 -12.03 -5.30
CA THR A 166 4.26 -12.52 -5.22
C THR A 166 4.08 -13.40 -3.99
N VAL A 167 3.29 -12.95 -3.01
CA VAL A 167 2.97 -13.70 -1.78
C VAL A 167 1.97 -14.80 -2.10
N LYS A 168 2.39 -16.06 -1.94
CA LYS A 168 1.55 -17.25 -2.20
C LYS A 168 0.62 -17.59 -1.05
N ASP A 169 1.01 -17.28 0.17
CA ASP A 169 0.15 -17.45 1.35
C ASP A 169 -0.83 -16.26 1.41
N VAL A 170 -1.79 -16.23 0.48
CA VAL A 170 -2.70 -15.08 0.26
C VAL A 170 -3.46 -14.69 1.52
N SER A 171 -3.80 -15.64 2.39
CA SER A 171 -4.43 -15.37 3.70
C SER A 171 -3.59 -14.46 4.61
N ARG A 172 -2.26 -14.43 4.44
CA ARG A 172 -1.36 -13.52 5.17
C ARG A 172 -1.31 -12.11 4.59
N TRP A 173 -1.85 -11.89 3.40
CA TRP A 173 -1.81 -10.58 2.73
C TRP A 173 -2.51 -9.49 3.53
N THR A 174 -3.60 -9.82 4.22
CA THR A 174 -4.33 -8.86 5.07
C THR A 174 -3.44 -8.31 6.18
N ASP A 175 -2.61 -9.14 6.80
CA ASP A 175 -1.69 -8.71 7.86
C ASP A 175 -0.58 -7.83 7.30
N ILE A 176 0.03 -8.26 6.19
CA ILE A 176 1.10 -7.53 5.49
C ILE A 176 0.60 -6.15 5.03
N TYR A 177 -0.57 -6.09 4.42
CA TYR A 177 -1.20 -4.85 3.98
C TYR A 177 -1.45 -3.92 5.17
N ASN A 178 -2.05 -4.44 6.24
CA ASN A 178 -2.33 -3.66 7.45
C ASN A 178 -1.07 -3.10 8.10
N TYR A 179 0.01 -3.88 8.09
CA TYR A 179 1.33 -3.46 8.53
C TYR A 179 1.87 -2.32 7.66
N LEU A 180 1.89 -2.48 6.34
CA LEU A 180 2.48 -1.50 5.42
C LEU A 180 1.67 -0.21 5.33
N ILE A 181 0.36 -0.27 5.20
CA ILE A 181 -0.46 0.90 4.84
C ILE A 181 -0.49 2.00 5.91
N ARG A 182 -0.18 1.66 7.17
CA ARG A 182 -0.05 2.59 8.30
C ARG A 182 1.35 3.21 8.41
N ARG A 183 2.31 2.76 7.59
CA ARG A 183 3.71 3.17 7.67
C ARG A 183 4.08 4.15 6.58
N ARG A 184 5.08 4.99 6.85
CA ARG A 184 5.64 5.91 5.86
C ARG A 184 7.15 6.03 6.02
N LYS A 185 7.85 6.06 4.88
CA LYS A 185 9.29 6.32 4.81
C LYS A 185 9.65 7.82 4.91
N ASN A 186 8.64 8.69 4.96
CA ASN A 186 8.77 10.16 4.99
C ASN A 186 9.37 10.78 3.71
N ASP A 187 9.16 10.14 2.56
CA ASP A 187 9.50 10.63 1.22
C ASP A 187 8.26 11.03 0.39
N MET A 188 7.09 11.09 1.03
CA MET A 188 5.77 11.35 0.43
C MET A 188 5.32 10.31 -0.61
N GLN A 189 6.03 9.21 -0.79
CA GLN A 189 5.74 8.25 -1.87
C GLN A 189 5.68 6.81 -1.36
N SER A 190 6.36 6.49 -0.26
CA SER A 190 6.63 5.11 0.14
C SER A 190 6.08 4.78 1.52
N VAL A 191 5.57 3.55 1.64
CA VAL A 191 5.19 2.93 2.91
C VAL A 191 6.39 2.35 3.65
N GLY A 192 7.44 1.98 2.92
CA GLY A 192 8.64 1.39 3.49
C GLY A 192 9.60 0.87 2.43
N THR A 193 10.35 -0.17 2.79
CA THR A 193 11.34 -0.81 1.92
C THR A 193 11.17 -2.32 1.88
N ILE A 194 11.55 -2.93 0.76
CA ILE A 194 11.77 -4.36 0.60
C ILE A 194 13.24 -4.62 0.29
N GLN A 195 13.89 -5.46 1.09
CA GLN A 195 15.24 -5.96 0.82
C GLN A 195 15.17 -7.34 0.20
N ILE A 196 15.72 -7.46 -1.00
CA ILE A 196 15.76 -8.67 -1.81
C ILE A 196 17.16 -9.29 -1.67
N PHE A 197 17.20 -10.54 -1.24
CA PHE A 197 18.42 -11.33 -1.08
C PHE A 197 18.47 -12.46 -2.10
N ALA A 198 19.66 -12.78 -2.59
CA ALA A 198 19.86 -13.96 -3.42
C ALA A 198 19.67 -15.24 -2.60
N SER A 199 20.30 -15.29 -1.42
CA SER A 199 20.37 -16.48 -0.59
C SER A 199 20.12 -16.21 0.90
N ALA A 200 19.84 -17.27 1.66
CA ALA A 200 19.58 -17.16 3.09
C ALA A 200 20.79 -16.64 3.88
N SER A 201 22.02 -16.95 3.44
CA SER A 201 23.25 -16.46 4.08
C SER A 201 23.44 -14.95 3.95
N ASP A 202 22.76 -14.31 3.00
CA ASP A 202 22.88 -12.86 2.76
C ASP A 202 21.99 -12.04 3.71
N ARG A 203 21.01 -12.67 4.36
CA ARG A 203 20.09 -12.01 5.29
C ARG A 203 20.71 -11.90 6.68
N THR A 204 21.21 -10.73 7.02
CA THR A 204 21.55 -10.37 8.41
C THR A 204 20.31 -9.84 9.13
N ILE A 205 19.99 -10.40 10.31
CA ILE A 205 18.90 -9.96 11.19
C ILE A 205 19.46 -9.15 12.35
#